data_AF-A0A968WF26-F1
#
_entry.id   AF-A0A968WF26-F1
#
_cell.length_a   1.000
_cell.length_b   1.000
_cell.length_c   1.000
_cell.angle_alpha   90.00
_cell.angle_beta   90.00
_cell.angle_gamma   90.00
#
_symmetry.space_group_name_H-M   'P 1'
#
loop_
_entity.id
_entity.type
_entity.pdbx_description
1 polymer ?
#
loop_
_entity_poly.entity_id
_entity_poly.type
_entity_poly.pdbx_seq_one_letter_code
_entity_poly.pdbx_strand_id
1 'polypeptide(L)'
;MRTTAVKTSQSIQELLFIIAPPRHIASDVAVLKDDVQYLIGREFEDRYTPAHISLFKYADEHIDEIIEHVEAKARSLRHSMFLSKI
;
A
#
# COMPACT_ATOMS: atom_id res chain seq x y z
N MET A 1 5.46 46.48 -4.43
CA MET A 1 4.71 45.21 -4.42
C MET A 1 5.40 44.26 -3.44
N ARG A 2 4.72 43.83 -2.37
CA ARG A 2 5.27 42.85 -1.42
C ARG A 2 4.94 41.45 -1.94
N THR A 3 5.95 40.68 -2.30
CA THR A 3 5.85 39.26 -2.62
C THR A 3 5.66 38.49 -1.32
N THR A 4 4.44 38.06 -1.04
CA THR A 4 4.15 37.10 0.02
C THR A 4 4.73 35.75 -0.38
N ALA A 5 5.76 35.30 0.34
CA ALA A 5 6.30 33.96 0.21
C ALA A 5 5.22 32.94 0.58
N VAL A 6 4.71 32.22 -0.41
CA VAL A 6 3.80 31.09 -0.20
C VAL A 6 4.62 29.98 0.44
N LYS A 7 4.37 29.67 1.72
CA LYS A 7 4.97 28.53 2.42
C LYS A 7 4.35 27.23 1.86
N THR A 8 4.97 26.61 0.87
CA THR A 8 4.60 25.30 0.32
C THR A 8 5.26 24.15 1.09
N SER A 9 5.17 24.15 2.42
CA SER A 9 5.86 23.17 3.28
C SER A 9 4.92 22.42 4.21
N GLN A 10 3.76 21.97 3.71
CA GLN A 10 2.98 20.94 4.39
C GLN A 10 3.25 19.61 3.69
N SER A 11 4.00 18.73 4.37
CA SER A 11 4.13 17.33 3.95
C SER A 11 2.76 16.67 4.05
N ILE A 12 2.20 16.26 2.92
CA ILE A 12 1.00 15.43 2.91
C ILE A 12 1.40 14.07 3.47
N GLN A 13 0.91 13.73 4.66
CA GLN A 13 0.98 12.37 5.19
C GLN A 13 -0.30 11.64 4.76
N GLU A 14 -0.14 10.58 4.00
CA GLU A 14 -1.23 9.73 3.52
C GLU A 14 -0.86 8.27 3.80
N LEU A 15 -1.81 7.50 4.30
CA LEU A 15 -1.72 6.06 4.43
C LEU A 15 -2.34 5.39 3.21
N LEU A 16 -1.66 4.37 2.69
CA LEU A 16 -2.21 3.46 1.68
C LEU A 16 -2.39 2.08 2.30
N PHE A 17 -3.64 1.63 2.40
CA PHE A 17 -3.96 0.29 2.87
C PHE A 17 -3.92 -0.69 1.69
N ILE A 18 -3.19 -1.78 1.87
CA ILE A 18 -2.97 -2.80 0.83
C ILE A 18 -3.16 -4.21 1.38
N ILE A 19 -3.54 -5.14 0.51
CA ILE A 19 -3.38 -6.58 0.76
C ILE A 19 -2.11 -7.05 0.05
N ALA A 20 -1.14 -7.50 0.84
CA ALA A 20 0.05 -8.14 0.32
C ALA A 20 -0.25 -9.63 -0.01
N PRO A 21 0.12 -10.11 -1.21
CA PRO A 21 -0.09 -11.50 -1.58
C PRO A 21 0.97 -12.41 -0.92
N PRO A 22 0.72 -13.74 -0.86
CA PRO A 22 1.75 -14.73 -0.53
C PRO A 22 2.96 -14.65 -1.45
N ARG A 23 4.13 -15.10 -0.96
CA ARG A 23 5.41 -15.00 -1.68
C ARG A 23 5.39 -15.56 -3.10
N HIS A 24 4.78 -16.73 -3.31
CA HIS A 24 4.73 -17.35 -4.64
C HIS A 24 3.95 -16.49 -5.64
N ILE A 25 2.78 -15.96 -5.24
CA ILE A 25 1.99 -15.05 -6.08
C ILE A 25 2.76 -13.76 -6.35
N ALA A 26 3.48 -13.22 -5.35
CA ALA A 26 4.29 -12.03 -5.54
C ALA A 26 5.39 -12.24 -6.60
N SER A 27 6.02 -13.42 -6.60
CA SER A 27 7.00 -13.82 -7.62
C SER A 27 6.35 -13.96 -8.99
N ASP A 28 5.19 -14.60 -9.10
CA ASP A 28 4.49 -14.77 -10.38
C ASP A 28 4.10 -13.41 -10.98
N VAL A 29 3.61 -12.48 -10.15
CA VAL A 29 3.27 -11.11 -10.60
C VAL A 29 4.51 -10.35 -11.06
N ALA A 30 5.67 -10.53 -10.41
CA ALA A 30 6.90 -9.88 -10.85
C ALA A 30 7.33 -10.35 -12.24
N VAL A 31 7.28 -11.66 -12.50
CA VAL A 31 7.55 -12.23 -13.84
C VAL A 31 6.57 -11.67 -14.88
N LEU A 32 5.28 -11.63 -14.55
CA LEU A 32 4.26 -11.07 -15.43
C LEU A 32 4.51 -9.58 -15.75
N LYS A 33 4.97 -8.78 -14.79
CA LYS A 33 5.33 -7.37 -15.03
C LYS A 33 6.47 -7.25 -16.05
N ASP A 34 7.49 -8.10 -15.94
CA ASP A 34 8.61 -8.11 -16.88
C ASP A 34 8.15 -8.57 -18.29
N ASP A 35 7.32 -9.60 -18.37
CA ASP A 35 6.76 -10.09 -19.65
C ASP A 35 5.91 -9.03 -20.35
N VAL A 36 5.02 -8.36 -19.61
CA VAL A 36 4.17 -7.31 -20.16
C VAL A 36 5.02 -6.11 -20.61
N GLN A 37 6.02 -5.72 -19.82
CA GLN A 37 6.95 -4.67 -20.23
C GLN A 37 7.68 -5.03 -21.52
N TYR A 38 8.17 -6.27 -21.64
CA TYR A 38 8.83 -6.75 -22.85
C TYR A 38 7.92 -6.64 -24.08
N LEU A 39 6.65 -7.03 -23.93
CA LEU A 39 5.66 -6.98 -25.02
C LEU A 39 5.26 -5.56 -25.43
N ILE A 40 5.14 -4.64 -24.47
CA ILE A 40 4.68 -3.25 -24.74
C ILE A 40 5.85 -2.33 -25.12
N GLY A 41 7.09 -2.67 -24.73
CA GLY A 41 8.29 -1.92 -25.10
C GLY A 41 8.47 -0.60 -24.35
N ARG A 42 7.78 -0.41 -23.21
CA ARG A 42 7.95 0.74 -22.31
C ARG A 42 7.82 0.34 -20.85
N GLU A 43 8.46 1.08 -19.96
CA GLU A 43 8.34 0.85 -18.52
C GLU A 43 7.00 1.38 -17.99
N PHE A 44 6.47 0.70 -16.98
CA PHE A 44 5.38 1.22 -16.18
C PHE A 44 5.92 2.06 -15.01
N GLU A 45 5.18 3.08 -14.61
CA GLU A 45 5.53 3.92 -13.46
C GLU A 45 5.66 3.10 -12.17
N ASP A 46 4.91 2.00 -12.06
CA ASP A 46 4.85 1.11 -10.91
C ASP A 46 5.67 -0.19 -11.11
N ARG A 47 6.65 -0.19 -12.04
CA ARG A 47 7.47 -1.38 -12.37
C ARG A 47 8.02 -2.06 -11.11
N TYR A 48 8.60 -1.27 -10.22
CA TYR A 48 9.24 -1.76 -9.00
C TYR A 48 8.30 -1.84 -7.79
N THR A 49 7.03 -1.48 -7.97
CA THR A 49 6.05 -1.56 -6.88
C THR A 49 5.74 -3.03 -6.60
N PRO A 50 5.86 -3.48 -5.33
CA PRO A 50 5.52 -4.83 -4.95
C PRO A 50 4.11 -5.21 -5.36
N ALA A 51 3.89 -6.49 -5.65
CA ALA A 51 2.56 -7.02 -5.91
C ALA A 51 1.65 -6.75 -4.70
N HIS A 52 0.51 -6.13 -4.94
CA HIS A 52 -0.48 -5.85 -3.91
C HIS A 52 -1.85 -5.57 -4.53
N ILE A 53 -2.89 -5.64 -3.71
CA ILE A 53 -4.22 -5.11 -4.04
C ILE A 53 -4.42 -3.86 -3.19
N SER A 54 -4.59 -2.70 -3.82
CA SER A 54 -4.89 -1.46 -3.13
C SER A 54 -6.32 -1.49 -2.59
N LEU A 55 -6.53 -1.10 -1.33
CA LEU A 55 -7.85 -1.04 -0.71
C LEU A 55 -8.39 0.39 -0.74
N PHE A 56 -7.77 1.28 0.04
CA PHE A 56 -8.13 2.69 0.12
C PHE A 56 -6.95 3.51 0.63
N LYS A 57 -7.05 4.81 0.41
CA LYS A 57 -6.12 5.80 0.95
C LYS A 57 -6.78 6.58 2.08
N TYR A 58 -5.98 7.01 3.05
CA TYR A 58 -6.44 7.78 4.20
C TYR A 58 -5.48 8.92 4.47
N ALA A 59 -5.99 10.15 4.43
CA ALA A 59 -5.22 11.36 4.68
C ALA A 59 -6.09 12.29 5.53
N ASP A 60 -5.91 12.22 6.84
CA ASP A 60 -6.67 12.96 7.84
C ASP A 60 -5.76 13.23 9.07
N GLU A 61 -6.21 14.05 10.02
CA GLU A 61 -5.46 14.35 11.26
C GLU A 61 -5.41 13.16 12.23
N HIS A 62 -6.30 12.17 12.09
CA HIS A 62 -6.38 10.99 12.96
C HIS A 62 -5.59 9.76 12.45
N ILE A 63 -4.45 9.96 11.79
CA ILE A 63 -3.62 8.87 11.22
C ILE A 63 -3.19 7.83 12.26
N ASP A 64 -2.81 8.25 13.46
CA ASP A 64 -2.34 7.32 14.49
C ASP A 64 -3.49 6.43 15.01
N GLU A 65 -4.68 7.00 15.17
CA GLU A 65 -5.87 6.26 15.64
C GLU A 65 -6.29 5.18 14.63
N ILE A 66 -6.23 5.46 13.34
CA ILE A 66 -6.58 4.46 12.32
C ILE A 66 -5.54 3.33 12.26
N ILE A 67 -4.25 3.63 12.47
CA ILE A 67 -3.20 2.61 12.56
C ILE A 67 -3.50 1.68 13.74
N GLU A 68 -3.72 2.24 14.93
CA GLU A 68 -4.04 1.45 16.13
C GLU A 68 -5.28 0.58 15.94
N HIS A 69 -6.34 1.12 15.32
CA HIS A 69 -7.56 0.38 15.01
C HIS A 69 -7.29 -0.81 14.09
N VAL A 70 -6.54 -0.59 13.00
CA VAL A 70 -6.24 -1.62 12.01
C VAL A 70 -5.34 -2.70 12.62
N GLU A 71 -4.36 -2.34 13.45
CA GLU A 71 -3.53 -3.31 14.17
C GLU A 71 -4.36 -4.17 15.13
N ALA A 72 -5.27 -3.57 15.90
CA ALA A 72 -6.16 -4.29 16.79
C ALA A 72 -7.03 -5.29 16.03
N LYS A 73 -7.59 -4.89 14.88
CA LYS A 73 -8.36 -5.79 14.01
C LYS A 73 -7.50 -6.90 13.41
N ALA A 74 -6.31 -6.60 12.92
CA ALA A 74 -5.39 -7.60 12.37
C ALA A 74 -5.00 -8.66 13.41
N ARG A 75 -4.76 -8.26 14.66
CA ARG A 75 -4.50 -9.20 15.77
C ARG A 75 -5.70 -10.13 16.02
N SER A 76 -6.91 -9.59 15.99
CA SER A 76 -8.13 -10.40 16.20
C SER A 76 -8.37 -11.43 15.09
N LEU A 77 -8.15 -11.06 13.82
CA LEU A 77 -8.26 -11.96 12.67
C LEU A 77 -7.23 -13.10 12.74
N ARG A 78 -5.99 -12.77 13.14
CA ARG A 78 -4.95 -13.79 13.34
C ARG A 78 -5.38 -14.81 14.39
N HIS A 79 -5.88 -14.35 15.54
CA HIS A 79 -6.35 -15.25 16.61
C HIS A 79 -7.48 -16.16 16.13
N SER A 80 -8.44 -15.63 15.37
CA SER A 80 -9.54 -16.42 14.79
C SER A 80 -9.08 -17.50 13.80
N MET A 81 -8.06 -17.22 12.98
CA MET A 81 -7.53 -18.22 12.02
C MET A 81 -6.73 -19.35 12.70
N PHE A 82 -6.18 -19.13 13.90
CA PHE A 82 -5.52 -20.19 14.67
C PHE A 82 -6.53 -21.15 15.30
N LEU A 83 -7.69 -20.64 15.75
CA LEU A 83 -8.75 -21.46 16.34
C LEU A 83 -9.47 -22.34 15.30
N SER A 84 -9.46 -21.98 14.02
CA SER A 84 -10.10 -22.78 12.96
C SER A 84 -9.21 -23.91 12.41
N LYS A 85 -8.00 -24.11 12.95
CA LYS A 85 -7.03 -25.12 12.50
C LYS A 85 -6.78 -26.25 13.52
N ILE A 86 -7.52 -26.27 14.63
CA ILE A 86 -7.51 -27.31 15.66
C ILE A 86 -8.84 -28.05 15.57
#